data_AF-A0A1J5FT92-F1
#
_entry.id   AF-A0A1J5FT92-F1
#
_cell.length_a   1.000
_cell.length_b   1.000
_cell.length_c   1.000
_cell.angle_alpha   90.00
_cell.angle_beta   90.00
_cell.angle_gamma   90.00
#
_symmetry.space_group_name_H-M   'P 1'
#
loop_
_entity.id
_entity.type
_entity.pdbx_description
1 polymer ?
#
loop_
_entity_poly.entity_id
_entity_poly.type
_entity_poly.pdbx_seq_one_letter_code
_entity_poly.pdbx_strand_id
1 'polypeptide(L)'
;MKKIIFLLLILPAFVFAQKNLKVDFDYARFMYDGKSGYVEIYYSFFQPELQVITVDEKLMVRGKLLVQMVNNNSDDLIVNKEYQFTNVVDTSKLSASSKSLTGNIGFIIPFGEYDCFLEGSDASDSTKTDSISFQLSVSALPEERVSLSDLQLASSIRQSDDKSSIFFKNTFEVIPNPGIIYGEALPVIYFYSELYNIDKNIGDEILKLEHLLVNSNGQTVYRKKKLVPRKTATMVEVGAINASKLPSGSYTLAVAVSDSIKNSTIYSSKKLFIYNPSVVDTNMYHVSDNKLILSEFASMSEEELNDAFAVSKYIASSQEINQWSKLAEEEGKRKFLFDFWNGRDLNVDTPVNEYKRDYMRRVDYSNEHFGNIQRKGWKTDRGRVFITYGEPSEIERYPNQVDTKPHEIWVYNQLEGGVVFVFADLTGFSDYQLLHSSMRGELYDDNWQRKISTY
;
A
#
# COMPACT_ATOMS: atom_id res chain seq x y z
N MET A 1 17.55 55.61 -27.60
CA MET A 1 17.05 54.31 -27.10
C MET A 1 17.65 54.07 -25.72
N LYS A 2 16.85 54.21 -24.65
CA LYS A 2 17.29 53.97 -23.27
C LYS A 2 17.30 52.46 -23.00
N LYS A 3 18.45 51.89 -22.64
CA LYS A 3 18.55 50.50 -22.17
C LYS A 3 18.16 50.46 -20.69
N ILE A 4 17.11 49.72 -20.38
CA ILE A 4 16.66 49.43 -19.01
C ILE A 4 17.44 48.18 -18.56
N ILE A 5 18.19 48.30 -17.47
CA ILE A 5 18.90 47.19 -16.83
C ILE A 5 17.93 46.55 -15.84
N PHE A 6 17.60 45.27 -16.07
CA PHE A 6 16.83 44.46 -15.13
C PHE A 6 17.79 43.88 -14.09
N LEU A 7 17.71 44.35 -12.85
CA LEU A 7 18.45 43.80 -11.71
C LEU A 7 17.63 42.61 -11.17
N LEU A 8 18.11 41.39 -11.37
CA LEU A 8 17.48 40.18 -10.85
C LEU A 8 17.86 40.03 -9.37
N LEU A 9 16.91 40.25 -8.46
CA LEU A 9 17.08 40.01 -7.03
C LEU A 9 16.95 38.49 -6.78
N ILE A 10 18.05 37.83 -6.42
CA ILE A 10 18.04 36.43 -5.99
C ILE A 10 17.68 36.40 -4.50
N LEU A 11 16.47 35.96 -4.18
CA LEU A 11 16.06 35.61 -2.81
C LEU A 11 16.55 34.18 -2.50
N PRO A 12 17.23 33.95 -1.36
CA PRO A 12 17.66 32.61 -1.00
C PRO A 12 16.45 31.77 -0.58
N ALA A 13 16.25 30.63 -1.26
CA ALA A 13 15.30 29.61 -0.83
C ALA A 13 15.92 28.84 0.35
N PHE A 14 15.35 29.02 1.55
CA PHE A 14 15.67 28.17 2.69
C PHE A 14 15.09 26.78 2.47
N VAL A 15 15.95 25.78 2.30
CA VAL A 15 15.56 24.36 2.29
C VAL A 15 15.31 23.95 3.74
N PHE A 16 14.04 23.85 4.13
CA PHE A 16 13.64 23.25 5.40
C PHE A 16 13.58 21.73 5.25
N ALA A 17 14.17 20.99 6.19
CA ALA A 17 14.00 19.54 6.31
C ALA A 17 12.51 19.21 6.49
N GLN A 18 11.92 18.45 5.55
CA GLN A 18 10.52 18.06 5.62
C GLN A 18 10.33 17.09 6.80
N LYS A 19 9.51 17.49 7.77
CA LYS A 19 9.08 16.62 8.88
C LYS A 19 7.96 15.73 8.33
N ASN A 20 8.09 14.41 8.45
CA ASN A 20 7.09 13.49 7.91
C ASN A 20 5.90 13.39 8.87
N LEU A 21 4.70 13.63 8.34
CA LEU A 21 3.43 13.26 8.96
C LEU A 21 3.01 11.91 8.38
N LYS A 22 2.51 11.02 9.21
CA LYS A 22 1.96 9.73 8.83
C LYS A 22 0.44 9.76 8.97
N VAL A 23 -0.23 9.42 7.88
CA VAL A 23 -1.69 9.29 7.83
C VAL A 23 -2.06 7.97 7.20
N ASP A 24 -2.74 7.12 7.96
CA ASP A 24 -3.28 5.87 7.42
C ASP A 24 -4.66 6.11 6.79
N PHE A 25 -4.94 5.49 5.65
CA PHE A 25 -6.21 5.60 4.91
C PHE A 25 -6.79 4.22 4.59
N ASP A 26 -8.12 4.10 4.62
CA ASP A 26 -8.86 2.94 4.12
C ASP A 26 -10.25 3.40 3.62
N TYR A 27 -10.98 2.54 2.91
CA TYR A 27 -12.35 2.83 2.48
C TYR A 27 -13.24 1.58 2.49
N ALA A 28 -14.56 1.79 2.45
CA ALA A 28 -15.52 0.73 2.16
C ALA A 28 -16.73 1.28 1.40
N ARG A 29 -17.26 0.48 0.48
CA ARG A 29 -18.47 0.76 -0.28
C ARG A 29 -19.69 0.03 0.31
N PHE A 30 -20.80 0.75 0.36
CA PHE A 30 -22.11 0.28 0.80
C PHE A 30 -23.17 0.62 -0.25
N MET A 31 -24.28 -0.11 -0.22
CA MET A 31 -25.42 0.17 -1.08
C MET A 31 -26.08 1.48 -0.64
N TYR A 32 -26.54 2.29 -1.60
CA TYR A 32 -27.29 3.50 -1.32
C TYR A 32 -28.61 3.53 -2.09
N ASP A 33 -28.54 3.67 -3.41
CA ASP A 33 -29.71 3.64 -4.29
C ASP A 33 -29.40 2.95 -5.64
N GLY A 34 -30.36 2.95 -6.56
CA GLY A 34 -30.23 2.31 -7.88
C GLY A 34 -29.34 3.06 -8.89
N LYS A 35 -28.68 4.15 -8.50
CA LYS A 35 -27.83 4.98 -9.37
C LYS A 35 -26.48 5.35 -8.75
N SER A 36 -26.37 5.24 -7.42
CA SER A 36 -25.23 5.69 -6.63
C SER A 36 -24.90 4.68 -5.53
N GLY A 37 -23.61 4.59 -5.21
CA GLY A 37 -23.12 3.91 -4.02
C GLY A 37 -22.81 4.89 -2.90
N TYR A 38 -22.73 4.38 -1.67
CA TYR A 38 -22.23 5.13 -0.52
C TYR A 38 -20.81 4.69 -0.21
N VAL A 39 -19.86 5.62 -0.30
CA VAL A 39 -18.43 5.38 -0.09
C VAL A 39 -18.02 6.04 1.21
N GLU A 40 -17.51 5.25 2.15
CA GLU A 40 -16.89 5.78 3.37
C GLU A 40 -15.37 5.78 3.22
N ILE A 41 -14.75 6.90 3.55
CA ILE A 41 -13.31 7.06 3.68
C ILE A 41 -12.96 7.15 5.15
N TYR A 42 -12.01 6.33 5.56
CA TYR A 42 -11.45 6.30 6.91
C TYR A 42 -10.03 6.83 6.88
N TYR A 43 -9.67 7.61 7.88
CA TYR A 43 -8.34 8.18 8.00
C TYR A 43 -7.87 8.18 9.45
N SER A 44 -6.57 8.18 9.67
CA SER A 44 -5.97 8.19 11.00
C SER A 44 -4.66 8.97 11.00
N PHE A 45 -4.65 10.15 11.64
CA PHE A 45 -3.43 10.94 11.82
C PHE A 45 -2.67 10.49 13.05
N PHE A 46 -1.36 10.29 12.92
CA PHE A 46 -0.51 10.03 14.06
C PHE A 46 -0.28 11.33 14.86
N GLN A 47 -1.03 11.53 15.96
CA GLN A 47 -1.02 12.78 16.73
C GLN A 47 0.39 13.30 17.09
N PRO A 48 1.36 12.45 17.50
CA PRO A 48 2.71 12.93 17.84
C PRO A 48 3.47 13.63 16.71
N GLU A 49 3.10 13.40 15.45
CA GLU A 49 3.74 14.05 14.30
C GLU A 49 3.09 15.39 13.92
N LEU A 50 1.90 15.68 14.45
CA LEU A 50 1.25 16.98 14.31
C LEU A 50 1.92 18.03 15.20
N GLN A 51 2.00 19.26 14.70
CA GLN A 51 2.50 20.42 15.40
C GLN A 51 1.52 20.82 16.50
N VAL A 52 2.02 20.79 17.72
CA VAL A 52 1.28 21.27 18.88
C VAL A 52 1.30 22.80 18.87
N ILE A 53 0.12 23.40 18.89
CA ILE A 53 -0.10 24.84 19.01
C ILE A 53 -0.78 25.14 20.36
N THR A 54 -0.60 26.34 20.87
CA THR A 54 -1.31 26.81 22.08
C THR A 54 -2.42 27.75 21.66
N VAL A 55 -3.66 27.44 22.04
CA VAL A 55 -4.86 28.25 21.79
C VAL A 55 -5.64 28.33 23.09
N ASP A 56 -5.89 29.55 23.59
CA ASP A 56 -6.61 29.80 24.86
C ASP A 56 -6.06 28.96 26.03
N GLU A 57 -4.74 29.00 26.23
CA GLU A 57 -4.00 28.24 27.26
C GLU A 57 -4.08 26.70 27.15
N LYS A 58 -4.69 26.17 26.08
CA LYS A 58 -4.76 24.73 25.80
C LYS A 58 -3.82 24.36 24.67
N LEU A 59 -3.11 23.24 24.86
CA LEU A 59 -2.34 22.63 23.79
C LEU A 59 -3.30 21.90 22.84
N MET A 60 -3.17 22.14 21.54
CA MET A 60 -4.00 21.55 20.51
C MET A 60 -3.16 21.12 19.31
N VAL A 61 -3.71 20.22 18.50
CA VAL A 61 -3.22 19.91 17.15
C VAL A 61 -4.34 20.14 16.16
N ARG A 62 -3.99 20.45 14.91
CA ARG A 62 -4.96 20.64 13.82
C ARG A 62 -4.51 19.85 12.61
N GLY A 63 -5.40 19.04 12.07
CA GLY A 63 -5.18 18.30 10.82
C GLY A 63 -6.16 18.74 9.75
N LYS A 64 -5.74 18.56 8.51
CA LYS A 64 -6.48 18.85 7.29
C LYS A 64 -6.50 17.60 6.42
N LEU A 65 -7.65 17.26 5.86
CA LEU A 65 -7.85 16.16 4.94
C LEU A 65 -8.45 16.70 3.64
N LEU A 66 -7.74 16.54 2.54
CA LEU A 66 -8.24 16.76 1.19
C LEU A 66 -8.69 15.43 0.59
N VAL A 67 -9.89 15.41 0.03
CA VAL A 67 -10.46 14.28 -0.70
C VAL A 67 -10.81 14.73 -2.11
N GLN A 68 -10.22 14.07 -3.09
CA GLN A 68 -10.50 14.27 -4.51
C GLN A 68 -10.91 12.95 -5.16
N MET A 69 -11.95 13.00 -5.99
CA MET A 69 -12.39 11.86 -6.81
C MET A 69 -12.71 12.37 -8.21
N VAL A 70 -12.02 11.85 -9.21
CA VAL A 70 -12.21 12.19 -10.63
C VAL A 70 -12.80 10.97 -11.33
N ASN A 71 -13.83 11.15 -12.15
CA ASN A 71 -14.39 10.07 -12.95
C ASN A 71 -13.48 9.75 -14.14
N ASN A 72 -13.06 8.49 -14.28
CA ASN A 72 -12.04 8.08 -15.26
C ASN A 72 -12.52 8.16 -16.71
N ASN A 73 -13.83 8.19 -16.94
CA ASN A 73 -14.40 8.23 -18.29
C ASN A 73 -14.71 9.64 -18.77
N SER A 74 -15.08 10.55 -17.87
CA SER A 74 -15.47 11.92 -18.22
C SER A 74 -14.47 12.98 -17.79
N ASP A 75 -13.44 12.61 -17.01
CA ASP A 75 -12.51 13.51 -16.32
C ASP A 75 -13.22 14.51 -15.37
N ASP A 76 -14.48 14.26 -15.03
CA ASP A 76 -15.24 15.12 -14.13
C ASP A 76 -14.76 14.95 -12.68
N LEU A 77 -14.40 16.06 -12.03
CA LEU A 77 -14.09 16.12 -10.61
C LEU A 77 -15.38 16.04 -9.78
N ILE A 78 -15.74 14.82 -9.36
CA ILE A 78 -16.97 14.54 -8.61
C ILE A 78 -16.86 14.94 -7.15
N VAL A 79 -15.67 14.77 -6.56
CA VAL A 79 -15.40 15.20 -5.18
C VAL A 79 -14.15 16.06 -5.17
N ASN A 80 -14.23 17.22 -4.51
CA ASN A 80 -13.09 18.05 -4.14
C ASN A 80 -13.43 18.75 -2.83
N LYS A 81 -13.15 18.08 -1.71
CA LYS A 81 -13.52 18.57 -0.38
C LYS A 81 -12.35 18.57 0.56
N GLU A 82 -12.29 19.62 1.36
CA GLU A 82 -11.32 19.79 2.42
C GLU A 82 -12.03 19.75 3.78
N TYR A 83 -11.49 18.95 4.69
CA TYR A 83 -11.97 18.81 6.06
C TYR A 83 -10.87 19.20 7.03
N GLN A 84 -11.20 19.98 8.04
CA GLN A 84 -10.27 20.36 9.08
C GLN A 84 -10.81 19.90 10.43
N PHE A 85 -9.92 19.40 11.28
CA PHE A 85 -10.27 19.04 12.65
C PHE A 85 -9.27 19.66 13.63
N THR A 86 -9.73 19.85 14.86
CA THR A 86 -8.90 20.29 15.98
C THR A 86 -9.02 19.28 17.11
N ASN A 87 -7.92 18.89 17.73
CA ASN A 87 -7.91 18.00 18.90
C ASN A 87 -7.11 18.65 20.04
N VAL A 88 -7.63 18.58 21.27
CA VAL A 88 -6.92 19.04 22.46
C VAL A 88 -5.93 17.96 22.91
N VAL A 89 -4.68 18.37 23.15
CA VAL A 89 -3.61 17.50 23.63
C VAL A 89 -3.65 17.46 25.15
N ASP A 90 -3.96 16.28 25.71
CA ASP A 90 -3.89 16.04 27.15
C ASP A 90 -2.45 15.67 27.55
N THR A 91 -1.74 16.62 28.16
CA THR A 91 -0.34 16.44 28.58
C THR A 91 -0.17 15.46 29.73
N SER A 92 -1.23 15.13 30.47
CA SER A 92 -1.17 14.19 31.59
C SER A 92 -1.01 12.71 31.15
N LYS A 93 -1.23 12.41 29.86
CA LYS A 93 -1.20 11.06 29.28
C LYS A 93 -0.11 10.85 28.22
N LEU A 94 0.85 11.77 28.14
CA LEU A 94 1.92 11.79 27.12
C LEU A 94 2.84 10.55 27.13
N SER A 95 2.80 9.71 28.17
CA SER A 95 3.78 8.64 28.37
C SER A 95 3.31 7.21 28.08
N ALA A 96 2.11 6.96 27.54
CA ALA A 96 1.62 5.57 27.44
C ALA A 96 1.01 5.11 26.09
N SER A 97 0.64 5.99 25.16
CA SER A 97 0.25 5.54 23.81
C SER A 97 0.28 6.70 22.84
N SER A 98 1.04 6.57 21.76
CA SER A 98 0.90 7.40 20.58
C SER A 98 -0.54 7.38 20.09
N LYS A 99 -1.27 8.48 20.30
CA LYS A 99 -2.70 8.56 20.02
C LYS A 99 -2.92 8.75 18.52
N SER A 100 -3.65 7.83 17.91
CA SER A 100 -4.16 7.99 16.55
C SER A 100 -5.45 8.83 16.57
N LEU A 101 -5.53 9.83 15.70
CA LEU A 101 -6.72 10.65 15.50
C LEU A 101 -7.48 10.12 14.30
N THR A 102 -8.40 9.20 14.58
CA THR A 102 -9.20 8.51 13.57
C THR A 102 -10.46 9.31 13.22
N GLY A 103 -10.86 9.28 11.96
CA GLY A 103 -12.13 9.84 11.48
C GLY A 103 -12.75 9.04 10.34
N ASN A 104 -13.99 9.40 10.01
CA ASN A 104 -14.81 8.80 8.95
C ASN A 104 -15.55 9.90 8.19
N ILE A 105 -15.61 9.79 6.86
CA ILE A 105 -16.37 10.69 5.98
C ILE A 105 -17.06 9.87 4.89
N GLY A 106 -18.37 10.09 4.72
CA GLY A 106 -19.18 9.43 3.70
C GLY A 106 -19.49 10.31 2.49
N PHE A 107 -19.56 9.68 1.32
CA PHE A 107 -19.93 10.30 0.06
C PHE A 107 -20.97 9.46 -0.67
N ILE A 108 -21.96 10.11 -1.28
CA ILE A 108 -22.87 9.46 -2.23
C ILE A 108 -22.28 9.70 -3.62
N ILE A 109 -21.85 8.63 -4.29
CA ILE A 109 -21.10 8.69 -5.54
C ILE A 109 -21.88 7.93 -6.62
N PRO A 110 -22.14 8.52 -7.80
CA PRO A 110 -22.78 7.80 -8.91
C PRO A 110 -22.00 6.53 -9.30
N PHE A 111 -22.65 5.58 -9.96
CA PHE A 111 -21.92 4.43 -10.49
C PHE A 111 -20.89 4.84 -11.56
N GLY A 112 -19.69 4.28 -11.48
CA GLY A 112 -18.55 4.63 -12.32
C GLY A 112 -17.21 4.14 -11.78
N GLU A 113 -16.15 4.43 -12.52
CA GLU A 113 -14.75 4.20 -12.14
C GLU A 113 -14.10 5.54 -11.81
N TYR A 114 -13.36 5.60 -10.71
CA TYR A 114 -12.83 6.85 -10.16
C TYR A 114 -11.36 6.75 -9.76
N ASP A 115 -10.59 7.76 -10.10
CA ASP A 115 -9.26 8.01 -9.57
C ASP A 115 -9.41 8.88 -8.32
N CYS A 116 -9.07 8.30 -7.18
CA CYS A 116 -9.20 8.93 -5.88
C CYS A 116 -7.82 9.41 -5.40
N PHE A 117 -7.75 10.64 -4.91
CA PHE A 117 -6.57 11.21 -4.24
C PHE A 117 -6.97 11.69 -2.85
N LEU A 118 -6.28 11.20 -1.83
CA LEU A 118 -6.45 11.63 -0.44
C LEU A 118 -5.14 12.21 0.05
N GLU A 119 -5.20 13.36 0.70
CA GLU A 119 -4.04 14.00 1.32
C GLU A 119 -4.39 14.44 2.74
N GLY A 120 -3.60 14.00 3.71
CA GLY A 120 -3.65 14.46 5.08
C GLY A 120 -2.46 15.38 5.37
N SER A 121 -2.72 16.59 5.84
CA SER A 121 -1.70 17.57 6.19
C SER A 121 -1.90 18.16 7.60
N ASP A 122 -0.82 18.66 8.18
CA ASP A 122 -0.87 19.47 9.38
C ASP A 122 -1.36 20.88 9.02
N ALA A 123 -2.46 21.32 9.64
CA ALA A 123 -3.04 22.64 9.33
C ALA A 123 -2.20 23.81 9.89
N SER A 124 -1.23 23.53 10.77
CA SER A 124 -0.31 24.50 11.35
C SER A 124 1.09 24.49 10.71
N ASP A 125 1.40 23.45 9.92
CA ASP A 125 2.65 23.29 9.17
C ASP A 125 2.37 22.51 7.88
N SER A 126 2.01 23.22 6.81
CA SER A 126 1.62 22.59 5.54
C SER A 126 2.75 21.83 4.84
N THR A 127 3.99 21.86 5.35
CA THR A 127 5.08 21.03 4.83
C THR A 127 4.98 19.58 5.29
N LYS A 128 4.23 19.33 6.37
CA LYS A 128 3.92 18.01 6.90
C LYS A 128 2.66 17.46 6.24
N THR A 129 2.85 16.51 5.34
CA THR A 129 1.76 15.91 4.58
C THR A 129 2.02 14.42 4.32
N ASP A 130 0.96 13.66 4.11
CA ASP A 130 0.95 12.28 3.62
C ASP A 130 -0.22 12.11 2.64
N SER A 131 -0.08 11.27 1.64
CA SER A 131 -1.10 11.14 0.59
C SER A 131 -1.14 9.75 -0.04
N ILE A 132 -2.30 9.38 -0.58
CA ILE A 132 -2.50 8.15 -1.33
C ILE A 132 -3.39 8.40 -2.55
N SER A 133 -3.06 7.70 -3.64
CA SER A 133 -3.91 7.59 -4.82
C SER A 133 -4.36 6.14 -5.04
N PHE A 134 -5.62 5.93 -5.40
CA PHE A 134 -6.14 4.60 -5.73
C PHE A 134 -7.32 4.67 -6.69
N GLN A 135 -7.57 3.57 -7.38
CA GLN A 135 -8.75 3.41 -8.23
C GLN A 135 -9.92 2.85 -7.42
N LEU A 136 -11.11 3.40 -7.64
CA LEU A 136 -12.35 3.03 -6.98
C LEU A 136 -13.45 2.76 -8.02
N SER A 137 -13.89 1.50 -8.08
CA SER A 137 -15.10 1.13 -8.82
C SER A 137 -16.34 1.27 -7.93
N VAL A 138 -17.37 1.96 -8.40
CA VAL A 138 -18.68 2.00 -7.73
C VAL A 138 -19.71 1.47 -8.70
N SER A 139 -20.33 0.34 -8.40
CA SER A 139 -21.25 -0.34 -9.31
C SER A 139 -22.54 -0.78 -8.61
N ALA A 140 -23.59 -0.98 -9.41
CA ALA A 140 -24.86 -1.49 -8.94
C ALA A 140 -24.69 -2.92 -8.41
N LEU A 141 -25.30 -3.20 -7.25
CA LEU A 141 -25.42 -4.57 -6.76
C LEU A 141 -26.57 -5.30 -7.48
N PRO A 142 -26.43 -6.61 -7.75
CA PRO A 142 -27.52 -7.40 -8.33
C PRO A 142 -28.79 -7.37 -7.47
N GLU A 143 -29.90 -6.83 -7.99
CA GLU A 143 -31.17 -6.72 -7.25
C GLU A 143 -31.81 -8.06 -6.90
N GLU A 144 -31.60 -9.06 -7.75
CA GLU A 144 -32.21 -10.38 -7.63
C GLU A 144 -31.30 -11.41 -6.95
N ARG A 145 -30.13 -11.03 -6.43
CA ARG A 145 -29.23 -11.99 -5.76
C ARG A 145 -28.69 -11.38 -4.48
N VAL A 146 -28.46 -12.26 -3.51
CA VAL A 146 -27.76 -11.88 -2.27
C VAL A 146 -26.46 -11.17 -2.65
N SER A 147 -26.17 -10.07 -1.97
CA SER A 147 -24.99 -9.24 -2.20
C SER A 147 -24.38 -8.82 -0.86
N LEU A 148 -23.10 -8.45 -0.88
CA LEU A 148 -22.35 -8.00 0.29
C LEU A 148 -21.77 -6.62 0.04
N SER A 149 -21.70 -5.79 1.09
CA SER A 149 -20.85 -4.60 1.07
C SER A 149 -19.36 -4.99 1.07
N ASP A 150 -18.49 -4.00 0.91
CA ASP A 150 -17.10 -4.17 1.31
C ASP A 150 -17.00 -4.49 2.81
N LEU A 151 -15.91 -5.13 3.21
CA LEU A 151 -15.57 -5.30 4.62
C LEU A 151 -14.94 -4.01 5.17
N GLN A 152 -15.52 -3.46 6.22
CA GLN A 152 -14.90 -2.41 7.01
C GLN A 152 -14.14 -3.04 8.18
N LEU A 153 -12.82 -2.82 8.23
CA LEU A 153 -11.99 -3.22 9.36
C LEU A 153 -12.00 -2.14 10.43
N ALA A 154 -12.14 -2.57 11.69
CA ALA A 154 -12.35 -1.68 12.82
C ALA A 154 -11.40 -1.99 13.97
N SER A 155 -11.09 -0.97 14.76
CA SER A 155 -10.38 -1.08 16.03
C SER A 155 -11.34 -1.41 17.18
N SER A 156 -12.61 -1.01 17.04
CA SER A 156 -13.68 -1.31 18.00
C SER A 156 -15.04 -1.27 17.30
N ILE A 157 -15.91 -2.20 17.66
CA ILE A 157 -17.35 -2.17 17.34
C ILE A 157 -18.13 -2.40 18.62
N ARG A 158 -19.08 -1.51 18.91
CA ARG A 158 -20.01 -1.66 20.02
C ARG A 158 -21.41 -1.26 19.60
N GLN A 159 -22.43 -1.85 20.21
CA GLN A 159 -23.80 -1.39 20.02
C GLN A 159 -23.94 0.03 20.60
N SER A 160 -24.60 0.91 19.89
CA SER A 160 -24.81 2.30 20.29
C SER A 160 -26.08 2.85 19.66
N ASP A 161 -26.72 3.80 20.33
CA ASP A 161 -27.84 4.59 19.82
C ASP A 161 -27.45 6.08 19.65
N ASP A 162 -26.18 6.42 19.86
CA ASP A 162 -25.67 7.79 19.76
C ASP A 162 -25.47 8.21 18.31
N LYS A 163 -26.54 8.75 17.71
CA LYS A 163 -26.54 9.28 16.34
C LYS A 163 -25.66 10.52 16.14
N SER A 164 -25.08 11.08 17.20
CA SER A 164 -24.18 12.23 17.10
C SER A 164 -22.72 11.84 16.86
N SER A 165 -22.36 10.57 17.13
CA SER A 165 -21.03 10.05 16.85
C SER A 165 -20.80 9.96 15.33
N ILE A 166 -19.64 10.42 14.87
CA ILE A 166 -19.19 10.28 13.47
C ILE A 166 -18.94 8.81 13.08
N PHE A 167 -18.90 7.91 14.08
CA PHE A 167 -18.74 6.47 13.91
C PHE A 167 -20.06 5.71 14.06
N PHE A 168 -21.18 6.41 14.28
CA PHE A 168 -22.49 5.79 14.35
C PHE A 168 -22.91 5.27 12.99
N LYS A 169 -23.19 3.97 12.93
CA LYS A 169 -23.62 3.25 11.73
C LYS A 169 -24.67 2.22 12.11
N ASN A 170 -25.88 2.39 11.58
CA ASN A 170 -27.05 1.58 11.92
C ASN A 170 -27.36 1.54 13.43
N THR A 171 -27.00 0.47 14.13
CA THR A 171 -27.19 0.29 15.58
C THR A 171 -25.86 0.13 16.31
N PHE A 172 -24.76 0.50 15.65
CA PHE A 172 -23.41 0.33 16.13
C PHE A 172 -22.64 1.63 16.10
N GLU A 173 -21.65 1.74 16.97
CA GLU A 173 -20.52 2.63 16.78
C GLU A 173 -19.34 1.81 16.27
N VAL A 174 -18.89 2.12 15.06
CA VAL A 174 -17.84 1.39 14.32
C VAL A 174 -16.65 2.31 14.14
N ILE A 175 -15.64 2.15 14.99
CA ILE A 175 -14.41 2.93 14.91
C ILE A 175 -13.45 2.22 13.95
N PRO A 176 -13.15 2.78 12.77
CA PRO A 176 -12.36 2.10 11.76
C PRO A 176 -10.92 1.88 12.23
N ASN A 177 -10.21 0.98 11.53
CA ASN A 177 -8.76 0.81 11.65
C ASN A 177 -8.10 1.04 10.28
N PRO A 178 -7.88 2.31 9.87
CA PRO A 178 -7.30 2.62 8.56
C PRO A 178 -5.89 2.07 8.36
N GLY A 179 -5.14 1.86 9.44
CA GLY A 179 -3.80 1.27 9.37
C GLY A 179 -3.81 -0.23 9.06
N ILE A 180 -4.97 -0.90 9.14
CA ILE A 180 -5.18 -2.31 8.77
C ILE A 180 -4.23 -3.31 9.47
N ILE A 181 -3.62 -2.88 10.56
CA ILE A 181 -2.65 -3.63 11.37
C ILE A 181 -3.29 -3.98 12.70
N TYR A 182 -3.13 -5.24 13.10
CA TYR A 182 -3.56 -5.82 14.36
C TYR A 182 -2.37 -6.52 15.03
N GLY A 183 -2.48 -6.87 16.31
CA GLY A 183 -1.40 -7.55 17.02
C GLY A 183 -1.43 -7.32 18.53
N GLU A 184 -0.27 -7.35 19.19
CA GLU A 184 -0.17 -7.22 20.65
C GLU A 184 -0.81 -5.92 21.17
N ALA A 185 -0.65 -4.81 20.43
CA ALA A 185 -1.25 -3.52 20.76
C ALA A 185 -2.74 -3.40 20.40
N LEU A 186 -3.22 -4.19 19.43
CA LEU A 186 -4.62 -4.21 18.99
C LEU A 186 -5.05 -5.67 18.73
N PRO A 187 -5.38 -6.44 19.79
CA PRO A 187 -5.45 -7.90 19.74
C PRO A 187 -6.73 -8.45 19.11
N VAL A 188 -7.69 -7.60 18.77
CA VAL A 188 -8.99 -8.02 18.24
C VAL A 188 -9.22 -7.39 16.87
N ILE A 189 -9.40 -8.24 15.86
CA ILE A 189 -9.85 -7.84 14.53
C ILE A 189 -11.36 -7.70 14.59
N TYR A 190 -11.85 -6.47 14.69
CA TYR A 190 -13.26 -6.18 14.48
C TYR A 190 -13.54 -5.92 13.01
N PHE A 191 -14.69 -6.37 12.53
CA PHE A 191 -15.13 -6.08 11.18
C PHE A 191 -16.65 -5.90 11.09
N TYR A 192 -17.05 -5.14 10.09
CA TYR A 192 -18.43 -4.80 9.78
C TYR A 192 -18.70 -5.07 8.29
N SER A 193 -19.87 -5.63 7.99
CA SER A 193 -20.37 -5.83 6.62
C SER A 193 -21.89 -5.78 6.60
N GLU A 194 -22.46 -5.42 5.45
CA GLU A 194 -23.90 -5.44 5.20
C GLU A 194 -24.22 -6.49 4.14
N LEU A 195 -25.26 -7.26 4.42
CA LEU A 195 -25.87 -8.20 3.50
C LEU A 195 -27.12 -7.55 2.91
N TYR A 196 -27.26 -7.64 1.60
CA TYR A 196 -28.40 -7.11 0.85
C TYR A 196 -29.11 -8.22 0.08
N ASN A 197 -30.39 -7.98 -0.22
CA ASN A 197 -31.25 -8.87 -1.01
C ASN A 197 -31.31 -10.30 -0.44
N ILE A 198 -31.21 -10.45 0.88
CA ILE A 198 -31.18 -11.77 1.52
C ILE A 198 -32.53 -12.48 1.44
N ASP A 199 -33.63 -11.75 1.24
CA ASP A 199 -35.00 -12.26 1.04
C ASP A 199 -35.33 -12.53 -0.44
N LYS A 200 -34.42 -12.24 -1.37
CA LYS A 200 -34.67 -12.41 -2.82
C LYS A 200 -34.32 -13.81 -3.30
N ASN A 201 -35.02 -14.26 -4.36
CA ASN A 201 -34.70 -15.49 -5.09
C ASN A 201 -34.56 -16.71 -4.16
N ILE A 202 -35.55 -16.92 -3.30
CA ILE A 202 -35.55 -17.90 -2.22
C ILE A 202 -35.60 -19.33 -2.78
N GLY A 203 -34.57 -20.12 -2.47
CA GLY A 203 -34.59 -21.59 -2.59
C GLY A 203 -34.75 -22.26 -1.22
N ASP A 204 -33.89 -21.89 -0.26
CA ASP A 204 -33.91 -22.30 1.15
C ASP A 204 -34.28 -21.08 2.03
N GLU A 205 -34.98 -21.31 3.14
CA GLU A 205 -35.35 -20.28 4.14
C GLU A 205 -34.13 -19.79 4.94
N ILE A 206 -33.01 -20.52 4.87
CA ILE A 206 -31.79 -20.27 5.64
C ILE A 206 -30.59 -20.10 4.71
N LEU A 207 -29.82 -19.04 4.91
CA LEU A 207 -28.50 -18.84 4.33
C LEU A 207 -27.42 -19.30 5.31
N LYS A 208 -26.31 -19.77 4.76
CA LYS A 208 -25.12 -20.09 5.56
C LYS A 208 -24.08 -18.99 5.38
N LEU A 209 -23.76 -18.32 6.47
CA LEU A 209 -22.75 -17.26 6.54
C LEU A 209 -21.49 -17.80 7.22
N GLU A 210 -20.33 -17.55 6.60
CA GLU A 210 -19.03 -17.95 7.12
C GLU A 210 -18.09 -16.76 7.26
N HIS A 211 -17.39 -16.71 8.39
CA HIS A 211 -16.23 -15.84 8.59
C HIS A 211 -14.97 -16.67 8.44
N LEU A 212 -14.05 -16.24 7.60
CA LEU A 212 -12.79 -16.92 7.31
C LEU A 212 -11.64 -15.96 7.52
N LEU A 213 -10.61 -16.39 8.25
CA LEU A 213 -9.31 -15.73 8.23
C LEU A 213 -8.31 -16.71 7.64
N VAL A 214 -7.67 -16.29 6.56
CA VAL A 214 -6.73 -17.10 5.79
C VAL A 214 -5.37 -16.42 5.86
N ASN A 215 -4.31 -17.15 6.19
CA ASN A 215 -2.95 -16.59 6.19
C ASN A 215 -2.42 -16.50 4.74
N SER A 216 -1.25 -15.88 4.56
CA SER A 216 -0.56 -15.79 3.27
C SER A 216 -0.29 -17.13 2.59
N ASN A 217 -0.32 -18.24 3.34
CA ASN A 217 -0.10 -19.59 2.81
C ASN A 217 -1.39 -20.25 2.31
N GLY A 218 -2.52 -19.55 2.33
CA GLY A 218 -3.83 -20.10 1.98
C GLY A 218 -4.45 -20.98 3.08
N GLN A 219 -3.83 -21.08 4.25
CA GLN A 219 -4.36 -21.85 5.37
C GLN A 219 -5.43 -21.05 6.09
N THR A 220 -6.62 -21.64 6.26
CA THR A 220 -7.66 -21.08 7.12
C THR A 220 -7.24 -21.21 8.58
N VAL A 221 -6.87 -20.10 9.23
CA VAL A 221 -6.49 -20.04 10.66
C VAL A 221 -7.68 -19.77 11.56
N TYR A 222 -8.78 -19.25 11.01
CA TYR A 222 -10.04 -19.07 11.73
C TYR A 222 -11.22 -19.34 10.80
N ARG A 223 -12.23 -20.04 11.31
CA ARG A 223 -13.50 -20.26 10.64
C ARG A 223 -14.64 -20.21 11.64
N LYS A 224 -15.66 -19.40 11.38
CA LYS A 224 -16.94 -19.40 12.11
C LYS A 224 -18.08 -19.53 11.12
N LYS A 225 -19.03 -20.42 11.42
CA LYS A 225 -20.24 -20.63 10.59
C LYS A 225 -21.47 -20.15 11.38
N LYS A 226 -22.41 -19.53 10.68
CA LYS A 226 -23.67 -19.02 11.20
C LYS A 226 -24.79 -19.34 10.20
N LEU A 227 -25.96 -19.68 10.72
CA LEU A 227 -27.16 -19.79 9.92
C LEU A 227 -27.94 -18.48 10.03
N VAL A 228 -28.36 -17.94 8.89
CA VAL A 228 -29.00 -16.63 8.76
C VAL A 228 -30.38 -16.82 8.15
N PRO A 229 -31.46 -16.50 8.87
CA PRO A 229 -32.81 -16.60 8.32
C PRO A 229 -33.08 -15.47 7.32
N ARG A 230 -33.81 -15.77 6.24
CA ARG A 230 -34.13 -14.81 5.16
C ARG A 230 -35.39 -13.98 5.44
N LYS A 231 -35.53 -13.48 6.67
CA LYS A 231 -36.75 -12.78 7.14
C LYS A 231 -36.78 -11.28 6.83
N THR A 232 -35.62 -10.67 6.60
CA THR A 232 -35.46 -9.25 6.28
C THR A 232 -34.78 -9.14 4.92
N ALA A 233 -34.88 -7.98 4.23
CA ALA A 233 -34.16 -7.78 2.97
C ALA A 233 -32.67 -7.48 3.17
N THR A 234 -32.33 -6.85 4.30
CA THR A 234 -30.98 -6.46 4.67
C THR A 234 -30.62 -6.95 6.07
N MET A 235 -29.32 -7.12 6.32
CA MET A 235 -28.77 -7.50 7.62
C MET A 235 -27.38 -6.92 7.80
N VAL A 236 -27.08 -6.47 9.02
CA VAL A 236 -25.72 -6.11 9.43
C VAL A 236 -25.04 -7.32 10.04
N GLU A 237 -23.83 -7.64 9.59
CA GLU A 237 -22.96 -8.62 10.21
C GLU A 237 -21.73 -7.93 10.81
N VAL A 238 -21.49 -8.22 12.09
CA VAL A 238 -20.30 -7.77 12.81
C VAL A 238 -19.58 -8.96 13.42
N GLY A 239 -18.26 -8.91 13.41
CA GLY A 239 -17.43 -9.98 13.97
C GLY A 239 -16.23 -9.47 14.73
N ALA A 240 -15.69 -10.36 15.55
CA ALA A 240 -14.48 -10.16 16.34
C ALA A 240 -13.64 -11.44 16.26
N ILE A 241 -12.35 -11.30 15.94
CA ILE A 241 -11.39 -12.40 15.88
C ILE A 241 -10.19 -12.03 16.75
N ASN A 242 -9.81 -12.91 17.67
CA ASN A 242 -8.63 -12.71 18.50
C ASN A 242 -7.37 -12.99 17.68
N ALA A 243 -6.58 -11.95 17.44
CA ALA A 243 -5.32 -11.99 16.70
C ALA A 243 -4.10 -12.29 17.59
N SER A 244 -4.20 -12.25 18.92
CA SER A 244 -3.05 -12.32 19.84
C SER A 244 -2.18 -13.58 19.72
N LYS A 245 -2.74 -14.67 19.20
CA LYS A 245 -2.05 -15.96 19.01
C LYS A 245 -1.69 -16.25 17.56
N LEU A 246 -2.01 -15.32 16.66
CA LEU A 246 -1.71 -15.49 15.24
C LEU A 246 -0.29 -14.98 14.97
N PRO A 247 0.54 -15.72 14.23
CA PRO A 247 1.87 -15.26 13.88
C PRO A 247 1.86 -13.95 13.08
N SER A 248 2.99 -13.25 13.12
CA SER A 248 3.17 -12.06 12.29
C SER A 248 3.08 -12.41 10.81
N GLY A 249 2.36 -11.61 10.03
CA GLY A 249 2.19 -11.88 8.61
C GLY A 249 0.98 -11.18 8.00
N SER A 250 0.73 -11.45 6.73
CA SER A 250 -0.45 -10.98 6.03
C SER A 250 -1.55 -12.04 6.06
N TYR A 251 -2.78 -11.56 6.21
CA TYR A 251 -3.97 -12.37 6.30
C TYR A 251 -5.07 -11.76 5.44
N THR A 252 -5.98 -12.61 4.96
CA THR A 252 -7.20 -12.19 4.27
C THR A 252 -8.39 -12.59 5.12
N LEU A 253 -9.16 -11.60 5.55
CA LEU A 253 -10.47 -11.81 6.15
C LEU A 253 -11.51 -11.89 5.05
N ALA A 254 -12.38 -12.90 5.08
CA ALA A 254 -13.52 -13.01 4.18
C ALA A 254 -14.81 -13.28 4.96
N VAL A 255 -15.88 -12.61 4.53
CA VAL A 255 -17.26 -12.94 4.90
C VAL A 255 -17.91 -13.54 3.66
N ALA A 256 -18.30 -14.80 3.76
CA ALA A 256 -18.90 -15.56 2.67
C ALA A 256 -20.35 -15.92 3.00
N VAL A 257 -21.23 -15.84 2.02
CA VAL A 257 -22.63 -16.26 2.13
C VAL A 257 -22.91 -17.28 1.04
N SER A 258 -23.42 -18.44 1.45
CA SER A 258 -23.77 -19.54 0.55
C SER A 258 -25.24 -19.92 0.71
N ASP A 259 -25.92 -20.07 -0.43
CA ASP A 259 -27.25 -20.71 -0.52
C ASP A 259 -27.05 -22.20 -0.81
N SER A 260 -27.53 -23.04 0.13
CA SER A 260 -27.40 -24.50 0.14
C SER A 260 -28.00 -25.18 -1.10
N ILE A 261 -29.01 -24.57 -1.73
CA ILE A 261 -29.75 -25.17 -2.85
C ILE A 261 -29.21 -24.68 -4.19
N LYS A 262 -28.82 -23.40 -4.28
CA LYS A 262 -28.32 -22.81 -5.55
C LYS A 262 -26.83 -23.03 -5.78
N ASN A 263 -26.12 -23.61 -4.81
CA ASN A 263 -24.66 -23.81 -4.83
C ASN A 263 -23.87 -22.54 -5.19
N SER A 264 -24.44 -21.37 -4.90
CA SER A 264 -23.85 -20.06 -5.16
C SER A 264 -23.26 -19.51 -3.87
N THR A 265 -21.96 -19.27 -3.87
CA THR A 265 -21.27 -18.59 -2.78
C THR A 265 -20.82 -17.22 -3.26
N ILE A 266 -21.22 -16.18 -2.54
CA ILE A 266 -20.68 -14.84 -2.69
C ILE A 266 -19.76 -14.56 -1.51
N TYR A 267 -18.79 -13.68 -1.68
CA TYR A 267 -17.95 -13.25 -0.57
C TYR A 267 -17.48 -11.82 -0.76
N SER A 268 -17.17 -11.18 0.37
CA SER A 268 -16.44 -9.93 0.46
C SER A 268 -15.20 -10.18 1.29
N SER A 269 -14.05 -9.62 0.89
CA SER A 269 -12.78 -9.89 1.56
C SER A 269 -11.90 -8.66 1.65
N LYS A 270 -11.05 -8.62 2.68
CA LYS A 270 -10.08 -7.55 2.88
C LYS A 270 -8.79 -8.11 3.47
N LYS A 271 -7.65 -7.66 2.92
CA LYS A 271 -6.32 -7.98 3.43
C LYS A 271 -6.04 -7.17 4.70
N LEU A 272 -5.37 -7.78 5.65
CA LEU A 272 -4.91 -7.15 6.89
C LEU A 272 -3.55 -7.72 7.31
N PHE A 273 -2.90 -7.03 8.24
CA PHE A 273 -1.60 -7.44 8.77
C PHE A 273 -1.69 -7.71 10.26
N ILE A 274 -1.01 -8.77 10.70
CA ILE A 274 -0.84 -9.08 12.12
C ILE A 274 0.63 -8.90 12.46
N TYR A 275 0.91 -8.17 13.56
CA TYR A 275 2.24 -7.97 14.11
C TYR A 275 2.28 -8.47 15.56
N ASN A 276 2.72 -9.71 15.73
CA ASN A 276 2.96 -10.38 17.00
C ASN A 276 4.37 -10.97 16.99
N PRO A 277 5.41 -10.17 17.29
CA PRO A 277 6.79 -10.64 17.26
C PRO A 277 7.06 -11.77 18.26
N SER A 278 6.25 -11.87 19.32
CA SER A 278 6.37 -12.91 20.35
C SER A 278 5.75 -14.26 19.96
N VAL A 279 4.99 -14.34 18.85
CA VAL A 279 4.31 -15.56 18.41
C VAL A 279 5.12 -16.25 17.31
N VAL A 280 5.70 -17.41 17.64
CA VAL A 280 6.43 -18.26 16.70
C VAL A 280 5.44 -19.11 15.90
N ASP A 281 5.52 -19.06 14.57
CA ASP A 281 4.70 -19.89 13.68
C ASP A 281 5.24 -21.32 13.61
N THR A 282 4.58 -22.27 14.28
CA THR A 282 4.93 -23.70 14.21
C THR A 282 4.36 -24.41 12.98
N ASN A 283 3.43 -23.81 12.23
CA ASN A 283 2.80 -24.42 11.04
C ASN A 283 3.49 -24.03 9.72
N MET A 284 4.43 -23.08 9.76
CA MET A 284 5.23 -22.66 8.60
C MET A 284 6.14 -23.78 8.06
N TYR A 285 6.31 -24.88 8.79
CA TYR A 285 7.18 -26.01 8.46
C TYR A 285 6.54 -27.11 7.60
N HIS A 286 5.22 -27.14 7.37
CA HIS A 286 4.59 -28.28 6.68
C HIS A 286 4.00 -28.00 5.28
N VAL A 287 3.69 -26.76 4.95
CA VAL A 287 3.14 -26.39 3.62
C VAL A 287 4.21 -25.79 2.70
N SER A 288 5.18 -25.06 3.27
CA SER A 288 6.33 -24.57 2.49
C SER A 288 7.13 -25.72 1.92
N ASP A 289 7.29 -26.83 2.65
CA ASP A 289 8.14 -27.92 2.20
C ASP A 289 7.62 -28.56 0.90
N ASN A 290 6.33 -28.82 0.78
CA ASN A 290 5.77 -29.42 -0.45
C ASN A 290 5.83 -28.50 -1.67
N LYS A 291 5.62 -27.18 -1.53
CA LYS A 291 5.76 -26.25 -2.66
C LYS A 291 7.22 -25.84 -2.92
N LEU A 292 8.05 -25.79 -1.89
CA LEU A 292 9.49 -25.55 -1.98
C LEU A 292 10.15 -26.69 -2.75
N ILE A 293 9.85 -27.95 -2.40
CA ILE A 293 10.32 -29.17 -3.09
C ILE A 293 9.99 -29.13 -4.59
N LEU A 294 8.87 -28.51 -4.97
CA LEU A 294 8.43 -28.36 -6.36
C LEU A 294 8.92 -27.07 -7.03
N SER A 295 9.59 -26.18 -6.29
CA SER A 295 10.10 -24.91 -6.81
C SER A 295 11.52 -25.05 -7.36
N GLU A 296 11.94 -24.10 -8.20
CA GLU A 296 13.31 -24.03 -8.71
C GLU A 296 14.37 -23.93 -7.60
N PHE A 297 14.01 -23.44 -6.41
CA PHE A 297 14.96 -23.24 -5.31
C PHE A 297 15.35 -24.56 -4.63
N ALA A 298 14.54 -25.62 -4.72
CA ALA A 298 14.82 -26.90 -4.06
C ALA A 298 16.13 -27.54 -4.52
N SER A 299 16.49 -27.36 -5.80
CA SER A 299 17.70 -27.95 -6.40
C SER A 299 18.88 -27.00 -6.49
N MET A 300 18.72 -25.71 -6.15
CA MET A 300 19.80 -24.74 -6.23
C MET A 300 20.83 -25.00 -5.12
N SER A 301 22.10 -24.91 -5.48
CA SER A 301 23.24 -24.91 -4.57
C SER A 301 23.32 -23.62 -3.76
N GLU A 302 24.09 -23.62 -2.67
CA GLU A 302 24.30 -22.42 -1.87
C GLU A 302 24.82 -21.22 -2.68
N GLU A 303 25.73 -21.46 -3.64
CA GLU A 303 26.26 -20.41 -4.53
C GLU A 303 25.15 -19.80 -5.40
N GLU A 304 24.33 -20.64 -6.03
CA GLU A 304 23.21 -20.19 -6.86
C GLU A 304 22.16 -19.42 -6.03
N LEU A 305 21.92 -19.84 -4.79
CA LEU A 305 21.02 -19.16 -3.85
C LEU A 305 21.58 -17.78 -3.46
N ASN A 306 22.89 -17.69 -3.19
CA ASN A 306 23.54 -16.41 -2.91
C ASN A 306 23.47 -15.46 -4.11
N ASP A 307 23.70 -15.96 -5.32
CA ASP A 307 23.58 -15.17 -6.55
C ASP A 307 22.15 -14.72 -6.81
N ALA A 308 21.16 -15.60 -6.63
CA ALA A 308 19.75 -15.27 -6.80
C ALA A 308 19.30 -14.20 -5.80
N PHE A 309 19.69 -14.30 -4.53
CA PHE A 309 19.37 -13.25 -3.56
C PHE A 309 20.11 -11.95 -3.87
N ALA A 310 21.37 -12.01 -4.31
CA ALA A 310 22.14 -10.82 -4.67
C ALA A 310 21.47 -10.01 -5.80
N VAL A 311 20.93 -10.70 -6.81
CA VAL A 311 20.12 -10.10 -7.89
C VAL A 311 18.81 -9.51 -7.37
N SER A 312 18.18 -10.19 -6.41
CA SER A 312 16.90 -9.79 -5.82
C SER A 312 17.01 -8.65 -4.81
N LYS A 313 18.24 -8.29 -4.40
CA LYS A 313 18.51 -7.41 -3.27
C LYS A 313 17.97 -5.98 -3.46
N TYR A 314 17.78 -5.51 -4.69
CA TYR A 314 17.26 -4.17 -4.98
C TYR A 314 15.82 -3.95 -4.53
N ILE A 315 15.04 -5.03 -4.39
CA ILE A 315 13.66 -5.00 -3.88
C ILE A 315 13.53 -5.62 -2.48
N ALA A 316 14.66 -5.97 -1.86
CA ALA A 316 14.71 -6.51 -0.50
C ALA A 316 14.78 -5.37 0.52
N SER A 317 13.95 -5.45 1.55
CA SER A 317 14.00 -4.57 2.71
C SER A 317 15.28 -4.79 3.52
N SER A 318 15.67 -3.79 4.34
CA SER A 318 16.81 -3.93 5.23
C SER A 318 16.67 -5.10 6.22
N GLN A 319 15.43 -5.45 6.60
CA GLN A 319 15.13 -6.59 7.45
C GLN A 319 15.36 -7.92 6.72
N GLU A 320 14.90 -8.05 5.48
CA GLU A 320 15.13 -9.24 4.63
C GLU A 320 16.63 -9.44 4.36
N ILE A 321 17.38 -8.36 4.11
CA ILE A 321 18.84 -8.42 3.94
C ILE A 321 19.52 -8.91 5.22
N ASN A 322 19.09 -8.42 6.39
CA ASN A 322 19.63 -8.83 7.68
C ASN A 322 19.28 -10.30 7.97
N GLN A 323 18.05 -10.72 7.70
CA GLN A 323 17.61 -12.11 7.83
C GLN A 323 18.44 -13.03 6.96
N TRP A 324 18.61 -12.72 5.67
CA TRP A 324 19.46 -13.49 4.75
C TRP A 324 20.88 -13.66 5.29
N SER A 325 21.48 -12.57 5.79
CA SER A 325 22.85 -12.59 6.32
C SER A 325 23.05 -13.51 7.54
N LYS A 326 21.97 -13.87 8.23
CA LYS A 326 21.97 -14.76 9.40
C LYS A 326 21.68 -16.22 9.05
N LEU A 327 21.29 -16.52 7.80
CA LEU A 327 21.03 -17.88 7.35
C LEU A 327 22.35 -18.58 7.02
N ALA A 328 22.73 -19.55 7.86
CA ALA A 328 23.93 -20.37 7.65
C ALA A 328 23.62 -21.64 6.83
N GLU A 329 22.40 -22.17 6.93
CA GLU A 329 22.03 -23.43 6.31
C GLU A 329 21.41 -23.24 4.93
N GLU A 330 21.79 -24.10 3.99
CA GLU A 330 21.31 -24.09 2.60
C GLU A 330 19.79 -24.22 2.51
N GLU A 331 19.20 -25.11 3.31
CA GLU A 331 17.76 -25.30 3.39
C GLU A 331 17.03 -24.03 3.87
N GLY A 332 17.59 -23.32 4.84
CA GLY A 332 17.10 -22.03 5.30
C GLY A 332 17.13 -20.96 4.20
N LYS A 333 18.19 -20.94 3.38
CA LYS A 333 18.31 -20.04 2.22
C LYS A 333 17.31 -20.37 1.12
N ARG A 334 17.11 -21.65 0.80
CA ARG A 334 16.10 -22.11 -0.16
C ARG A 334 14.70 -21.66 0.25
N LYS A 335 14.34 -21.92 1.50
CA LYS A 335 13.05 -21.52 2.07
C LYS A 335 12.89 -20.01 2.06
N PHE A 336 13.91 -19.26 2.46
CA PHE A 336 13.87 -17.80 2.42
C PHE A 336 13.60 -17.28 1.02
N LEU A 337 14.33 -17.75 -0.01
CA LEU A 337 14.13 -17.26 -1.38
C LEU A 337 12.76 -17.62 -1.93
N PHE A 338 12.27 -18.82 -1.62
CA PHE A 338 10.92 -19.25 -1.98
C PHE A 338 9.85 -18.34 -1.35
N ASP A 339 9.96 -18.10 -0.03
CA ASP A 339 9.01 -17.24 0.70
C ASP A 339 9.14 -15.77 0.26
N PHE A 340 10.35 -15.29 -0.02
CA PHE A 340 10.66 -13.94 -0.50
C PHE A 340 9.93 -13.62 -1.82
N TRP A 341 9.94 -14.57 -2.75
CA TRP A 341 9.27 -14.40 -4.03
C TRP A 341 7.77 -14.62 -3.90
N ASN A 342 7.30 -15.65 -3.20
CA ASN A 342 5.87 -15.88 -2.99
C ASN A 342 5.18 -14.71 -2.29
N GLY A 343 5.85 -14.05 -1.34
CA GLY A 343 5.30 -12.86 -0.68
C GLY A 343 5.06 -11.67 -1.62
N ARG A 344 5.65 -11.70 -2.82
CA ARG A 344 5.55 -10.67 -3.87
C ARG A 344 4.67 -11.11 -5.04
N ASP A 345 4.06 -12.30 -4.97
CA ASP A 345 3.13 -12.77 -5.98
C ASP A 345 1.84 -11.93 -5.95
N LEU A 346 1.50 -11.31 -7.08
CA LEU A 346 0.32 -10.44 -7.20
C LEU A 346 -0.93 -11.24 -7.55
N ASN A 347 -0.79 -12.45 -8.10
CA ASN A 347 -1.91 -13.28 -8.52
C ASN A 347 -1.67 -14.77 -8.25
N VAL A 348 -2.09 -15.20 -7.06
CA VAL A 348 -1.95 -16.60 -6.61
C VAL A 348 -2.79 -17.62 -7.40
N ASP A 349 -3.69 -17.17 -8.29
CA ASP A 349 -4.50 -18.04 -9.13
C ASP A 349 -3.74 -18.53 -10.37
N THR A 350 -2.59 -17.93 -10.69
CA THR A 350 -1.72 -18.44 -11.76
C THR A 350 -0.61 -19.33 -11.20
N PRO A 351 -0.16 -20.32 -11.96
CA PRO A 351 0.93 -21.19 -11.53
C PRO A 351 2.31 -20.50 -11.53
N VAL A 352 2.39 -19.25 -11.98
CA VAL A 352 3.65 -18.52 -12.17
C VAL A 352 3.55 -17.16 -11.52
N ASN A 353 4.44 -16.88 -10.57
CA ASN A 353 4.57 -15.57 -9.97
C ASN A 353 4.96 -14.51 -11.02
N GLU A 354 4.00 -13.67 -11.43
CA GLU A 354 4.20 -12.70 -12.51
C GLU A 354 5.17 -11.60 -12.11
N TYR A 355 5.16 -11.19 -10.84
CA TYR A 355 6.07 -10.17 -10.33
C TYR A 355 7.53 -10.63 -10.46
N LYS A 356 7.82 -11.86 -10.02
CA LYS A 356 9.15 -12.47 -10.17
C LYS A 356 9.54 -12.58 -11.64
N ARG A 357 8.64 -13.05 -12.51
CA ARG A 357 8.90 -13.18 -13.95
C ARG A 357 9.27 -11.83 -14.57
N ASP A 358 8.50 -10.79 -14.26
CA ASP A 358 8.72 -9.46 -14.83
C ASP A 358 9.97 -8.80 -14.25
N TYR A 359 10.27 -9.03 -12.96
CA TYR A 359 11.53 -8.63 -12.35
C TYR A 359 12.73 -9.29 -13.03
N MET A 360 12.69 -10.62 -13.21
CA MET A 360 13.77 -11.35 -13.89
C MET A 360 13.93 -10.93 -15.35
N ARG A 361 12.82 -10.59 -16.04
CA ARG A 361 12.90 -9.99 -17.38
C ARG A 361 13.71 -8.68 -17.37
N ARG A 362 13.54 -7.82 -16.37
CA ARG A 362 14.33 -6.59 -16.24
C ARG A 362 15.79 -6.87 -15.90
N VAL A 363 16.07 -7.91 -15.11
CA VAL A 363 17.44 -8.36 -14.82
C VAL A 363 18.12 -8.83 -16.10
N ASP A 364 17.45 -9.66 -16.90
CA ASP A 364 17.98 -10.19 -18.15
C ASP A 364 18.23 -9.07 -19.15
N TYR A 365 17.25 -8.19 -19.34
CA TYR A 365 17.40 -6.98 -20.16
C TYR A 365 18.60 -6.15 -19.69
N SER A 366 18.74 -5.95 -18.38
CA SER A 366 19.87 -5.19 -17.85
C SER A 366 21.21 -5.86 -18.14
N ASN A 367 21.29 -7.18 -18.02
CA ASN A 367 22.50 -7.94 -18.34
C ASN A 367 22.87 -7.86 -19.81
N GLU A 368 21.89 -7.89 -20.70
CA GLU A 368 22.08 -7.80 -22.15
C GLU A 368 22.49 -6.39 -22.59
N HIS A 369 21.86 -5.36 -22.04
CA HIS A 369 22.01 -3.99 -22.54
C HIS A 369 22.96 -3.10 -21.75
N PHE A 370 23.17 -3.37 -20.46
CA PHE A 370 23.96 -2.52 -19.56
C PHE A 370 25.19 -3.23 -18.98
N GLY A 371 25.45 -4.48 -19.36
CA GLY A 371 26.64 -5.22 -18.97
C GLY A 371 27.90 -4.75 -19.69
N ASN A 372 29.05 -5.00 -19.09
CA ASN A 372 30.36 -4.83 -19.72
C ASN A 372 31.30 -5.98 -19.35
N ILE A 373 32.55 -5.94 -19.84
CA ILE A 373 33.55 -7.00 -19.61
C ILE A 373 33.83 -7.24 -18.11
N GLN A 374 33.66 -6.21 -17.26
CA GLN A 374 34.02 -6.26 -15.84
C GLN A 374 32.83 -6.47 -14.90
N ARG A 375 31.61 -6.06 -15.28
CA ARG A 375 30.40 -6.15 -14.45
C ARG A 375 29.20 -6.65 -15.27
N LYS A 376 28.47 -7.62 -14.70
CA LYS A 376 27.12 -7.99 -15.17
C LYS A 376 26.21 -6.77 -15.11
N GLY A 377 25.32 -6.63 -16.08
CA GLY A 377 24.50 -5.44 -16.22
C GLY A 377 23.57 -5.15 -15.05
N TRP A 378 23.04 -6.18 -14.38
CA TRP A 378 22.27 -5.96 -13.14
C TRP A 378 23.06 -5.26 -12.04
N LYS A 379 24.40 -5.39 -12.04
CA LYS A 379 25.27 -4.73 -11.06
C LYS A 379 25.57 -3.28 -11.43
N THR A 380 25.32 -2.80 -12.65
CA THR A 380 25.66 -1.43 -13.06
C THR A 380 24.60 -0.44 -12.58
N ASP A 381 24.92 0.87 -12.55
CA ASP A 381 23.98 1.87 -12.04
C ASP A 381 22.74 1.98 -12.94
N ARG A 382 22.92 1.89 -14.26
CA ARG A 382 21.82 1.83 -15.24
C ARG A 382 20.97 0.58 -15.02
N GLY A 383 21.58 -0.60 -14.85
CA GLY A 383 20.85 -1.82 -14.57
C GLY A 383 20.10 -1.79 -13.25
N ARG A 384 20.71 -1.27 -12.18
CA ARG A 384 20.05 -1.06 -10.89
C ARG A 384 18.81 -0.17 -11.03
N VAL A 385 18.95 1.00 -11.67
CA VAL A 385 17.84 1.93 -11.88
C VAL A 385 16.74 1.28 -12.73
N PHE A 386 17.09 0.62 -13.84
CA PHE A 386 16.12 -0.07 -14.69
C PHE A 386 15.38 -1.19 -13.96
N ILE A 387 16.08 -2.01 -13.17
CA ILE A 387 15.47 -3.10 -12.39
C ILE A 387 14.54 -2.55 -11.30
N THR A 388 14.94 -1.46 -10.64
CA THR A 388 14.22 -0.85 -9.52
C THR A 388 12.98 -0.09 -9.98
N TYR A 389 13.11 0.72 -11.03
CA TYR A 389 12.09 1.68 -11.47
C TYR A 389 11.38 1.29 -12.76
N GLY A 390 11.86 0.26 -13.46
CA GLY A 390 11.31 -0.18 -14.73
C GLY A 390 11.83 0.63 -15.92
N GLU A 391 11.10 0.53 -17.03
CA GLU A 391 11.45 1.20 -18.27
C GLU A 391 11.22 2.72 -18.16
N PRO A 392 12.21 3.55 -18.55
CA PRO A 392 12.04 4.99 -18.59
C PRO A 392 11.01 5.39 -19.66
N SER A 393 10.30 6.49 -19.43
CA SER A 393 9.42 7.09 -20.44
C SER A 393 10.19 7.57 -21.67
N GLU A 394 11.39 8.10 -21.45
CA GLU A 394 12.25 8.61 -22.50
C GLU A 394 13.72 8.43 -22.13
N ILE A 395 14.55 8.15 -23.12
CA ILE A 395 16.01 8.09 -22.97
C ILE A 395 16.63 9.05 -23.97
N GLU A 396 17.18 10.15 -23.47
CA GLU A 396 18.03 11.03 -24.24
C GLU A 396 19.47 10.50 -24.22
N ARG A 397 20.03 10.24 -25.40
CA ARG A 397 21.39 9.70 -25.53
C ARG A 397 22.31 10.73 -26.16
N TYR A 398 23.44 10.98 -25.52
CA TYR A 398 24.47 11.89 -25.98
C TYR A 398 25.79 11.15 -26.21
N PRO A 399 25.87 10.26 -27.21
CA PRO A 399 27.11 9.59 -27.56
C PRO A 399 28.06 10.58 -28.24
N ASN A 400 29.29 10.70 -27.73
CA ASN A 400 30.41 11.41 -28.37
C ASN A 400 30.16 12.91 -28.69
N GLN A 401 30.11 13.76 -27.66
CA GLN A 401 30.15 15.22 -27.82
C GLN A 401 31.58 15.75 -27.65
N VAL A 402 31.88 16.89 -28.30
CA VAL A 402 33.22 17.52 -28.25
C VAL A 402 33.53 18.04 -26.83
N ASP A 403 32.52 18.58 -26.16
CA ASP A 403 32.68 19.31 -24.90
C ASP A 403 32.23 18.51 -23.66
N THR A 404 31.68 17.31 -23.87
CA THR A 404 31.21 16.45 -22.78
C THR A 404 31.47 14.97 -23.01
N LYS A 405 31.74 14.24 -21.93
CA LYS A 405 31.78 12.78 -21.91
C LYS A 405 30.42 12.16 -22.31
N PRO A 406 30.42 10.94 -22.88
CA PRO A 406 29.19 10.24 -23.22
C PRO A 406 28.26 10.10 -22.02
N HIS A 407 27.01 10.50 -22.18
CA HIS A 407 26.02 10.46 -21.11
C HIS A 407 24.60 10.16 -21.63
N GLU A 408 23.75 9.70 -20.73
CA GLU A 408 22.34 9.41 -20.98
C GLU A 408 21.51 10.09 -19.90
N ILE A 409 20.36 10.64 -20.31
CA ILE A 409 19.36 11.19 -19.40
C ILE A 409 18.10 10.35 -19.57
N TRP A 410 17.70 9.67 -18.51
CA TRP A 410 16.51 8.84 -18.48
C TRP A 410 15.40 9.60 -17.76
N VAL A 411 14.28 9.78 -18.42
CA VAL A 411 13.11 10.51 -17.91
C VAL A 411 12.02 9.51 -17.53
N TYR A 412 11.48 9.66 -16.34
CA TYR A 412 10.39 8.87 -15.79
C TYR A 412 9.23 9.80 -15.42
N ASN A 413 8.23 9.92 -16.31
CA ASN A 413 7.08 10.78 -16.08
C ASN A 413 6.13 10.22 -15.02
N GLN A 414 6.12 8.89 -14.85
CA GLN A 414 5.28 8.19 -13.89
C GLN A 414 5.78 8.24 -12.44
N LEU A 415 6.99 8.75 -12.19
CA LEU A 415 7.60 8.81 -10.86
C LEU A 415 7.62 10.25 -10.34
N GLU A 416 7.09 10.47 -9.13
CA GLU A 416 7.14 11.75 -8.39
C GLU A 416 6.77 13.01 -9.21
N GLY A 417 5.90 12.88 -10.22
CA GLY A 417 5.50 13.99 -11.09
C GLY A 417 6.51 14.36 -12.19
N GLY A 418 7.53 13.52 -12.42
CA GLY A 418 8.58 13.69 -13.41
C GLY A 418 9.96 13.63 -12.76
N VAL A 419 10.67 12.53 -13.00
CA VAL A 419 12.01 12.29 -12.46
C VAL A 419 13.03 12.08 -13.57
N VAL A 420 14.24 12.58 -13.38
CA VAL A 420 15.37 12.32 -14.27
C VAL A 420 16.47 11.54 -13.56
N PHE A 421 17.13 10.65 -14.30
CA PHE A 421 18.38 10.01 -13.92
C PHE A 421 19.42 10.30 -14.98
N VAL A 422 20.58 10.78 -14.57
CA VAL A 422 21.67 11.17 -15.44
C VAL A 422 22.85 10.26 -15.22
N PHE A 423 23.23 9.55 -16.27
CA PHE A 423 24.35 8.62 -16.25
C PHE A 423 25.44 9.08 -17.20
N ALA A 424 26.71 8.90 -16.84
CA ALA A 424 27.80 9.16 -17.77
C ALA A 424 28.91 8.12 -17.69
N ASP A 425 29.52 7.81 -18.83
CA ASP A 425 30.74 7.04 -18.87
C ASP A 425 31.94 7.96 -18.62
N LEU A 426 32.35 8.02 -17.35
CA LEU A 426 33.51 8.82 -16.95
C LEU A 426 34.84 8.16 -17.32
N THR A 427 34.83 6.86 -17.60
CA THR A 427 36.02 6.01 -17.70
C THR A 427 36.40 5.65 -19.13
N GLY A 428 35.45 5.73 -20.07
CA GLY A 428 35.60 5.33 -21.47
C GLY A 428 35.43 3.82 -21.72
N PHE A 429 35.03 3.05 -20.70
CA PHE A 429 34.84 1.60 -20.78
C PHE A 429 33.36 1.18 -20.81
N SER A 430 32.47 2.10 -21.20
CA SER A 430 31.01 1.91 -21.21
C SER A 430 30.43 1.58 -19.83
N ASP A 431 31.10 2.00 -18.76
CA ASP A 431 30.60 1.92 -17.38
C ASP A 431 29.93 3.24 -16.99
N TYR A 432 28.66 3.36 -17.35
CA TYR A 432 27.86 4.55 -17.10
C TYR A 432 27.45 4.61 -15.62
N GLN A 433 28.03 5.58 -14.91
CA GLN A 433 27.78 5.81 -13.49
C GLN A 433 26.66 6.83 -13.31
N LEU A 434 25.82 6.63 -12.30
CA LEU A 434 24.81 7.62 -11.92
C LEU A 434 25.52 8.86 -11.39
N LEU A 435 25.29 10.01 -12.01
CA LEU A 435 25.87 11.28 -11.59
C LEU A 435 24.87 12.17 -10.88
N HIS A 436 23.60 12.12 -11.30
CA HIS A 436 22.52 12.92 -10.74
C HIS A 436 21.20 12.20 -10.92
N SER A 437 20.30 12.36 -9.96
CA SER A 437 18.90 11.99 -10.05
C SER A 437 18.07 13.01 -9.31
N SER A 438 16.90 13.33 -9.85
CA SER A 438 15.88 14.11 -9.15
C SER A 438 14.94 13.24 -8.29
N MET A 439 15.11 11.91 -8.31
CA MET A 439 14.34 10.97 -7.49
C MET A 439 14.70 11.13 -6.02
N ARG A 440 13.69 11.23 -5.15
CA ARG A 440 13.95 11.25 -3.71
C ARG A 440 14.68 9.98 -3.24
N GLY A 441 15.74 10.18 -2.45
CA GLY A 441 16.54 9.08 -1.87
C GLY A 441 17.65 8.57 -2.78
N GLU A 442 17.77 9.08 -4.00
CA GLU A 442 18.85 8.78 -4.93
C GLU A 442 19.97 9.83 -4.88
N LEU A 443 21.07 9.56 -5.59
CA LEU A 443 22.19 10.50 -5.68
C LEU A 443 21.75 11.80 -6.36
N TYR A 444 21.77 12.90 -5.61
CA TYR A 444 21.49 14.24 -6.12
C TYR A 444 22.77 15.08 -6.19
N ASP A 445 23.12 15.58 -7.38
CA ASP A 445 24.25 16.48 -7.58
C ASP A 445 23.96 17.51 -8.67
N ASP A 446 23.69 18.76 -8.31
CA ASP A 446 23.39 19.84 -9.28
C ASP A 446 24.60 20.31 -10.10
N ASN A 447 25.79 19.81 -9.79
CA ASN A 447 27.01 20.13 -10.52
C ASN A 447 27.47 18.98 -11.43
N TRP A 448 26.59 18.01 -11.71
CA TRP A 448 26.93 16.84 -12.51
C TRP A 448 27.44 17.20 -13.91
N GLN A 449 26.96 18.30 -14.50
CA GLN A 449 27.42 18.80 -15.81
C GLN A 449 28.92 19.12 -15.81
N ARG A 450 29.47 19.58 -14.68
CA ARG A 450 30.92 19.82 -14.55
C ARG A 450 31.72 18.51 -14.56
N LYS A 451 31.12 17.40 -14.11
CA LYS A 451 31.79 16.09 -14.08
C LYS A 451 31.88 15.45 -15.47
N ILE A 452 30.96 15.82 -16.36
CA ILE A 452 30.99 15.36 -17.76
C ILE A 452 31.71 16.33 -18.68
N SER A 453 31.92 17.59 -18.29
CA SER A 453 32.64 18.55 -19.13
C SER A 453 34.10 18.14 -19.33
N THR A 454 34.61 18.33 -20.55
CA THR A 454 36.01 18.06 -20.92
C THR A 454 36.93 19.27 -20.79
N TYR A 455 36.41 20.43 -20.35
CA TYR A 455 37.12 21.71 -20.22
C TYR A 455 37.07 22.33 -18.83
#